data_AF-A0A0C2MM57-F1
#
_entry.id   AF-A0A0C2MM57-F1
#
_cell.length_a   1.000
_cell.length_b   1.000
_cell.length_c   1.000
_cell.angle_alpha   90.00
_cell.angle_beta   90.00
_cell.angle_gamma   90.00
#
_symmetry.space_group_name_H-M   'P 1'
#
loop_
_entity.id
_entity.type
_entity.pdbx_description
1 polymer ?
#
loop_
_entity_poly.entity_id
_entity_poly.type
_entity_poly.pdbx_seq_one_letter_code
_entity_poly.pdbx_strand_id
1 'polypeptide(L)'
;MVILCFILFVEIFLKVQAVKTKTQEIKEAAYKKALEELFTITIGETRYRPWEPVQEWDSEVTSPEILKDHLNHPRQVNYTMKRISYEIQDDDIFKILEIESPDHKLYYLRICVKAGSGSKYKDDQFIGILMKKPFENPN
;
A
#
# COMPACT_ATOMS: atom_id res chain seq x y z
N MET A 1 -2.06 -34.73 -44.64
CA MET A 1 -1.93 -33.25 -44.50
C MET A 1 -2.43 -32.73 -43.16
N VAL A 2 -3.59 -33.16 -42.63
CA VAL A 2 -4.19 -32.62 -41.38
C VAL A 2 -3.31 -32.80 -40.14
N ILE A 3 -2.59 -33.92 -40.04
CA ILE A 3 -1.73 -34.25 -38.89
C ILE A 3 -0.54 -33.28 -38.75
N LEU A 4 0.06 -32.86 -39.87
CA LEU A 4 1.19 -31.91 -39.85
C LEU A 4 0.75 -30.51 -39.37
N CYS A 5 -0.43 -30.06 -39.77
CA CYS A 5 -0.98 -28.77 -39.32
C CYS A 5 -1.29 -28.77 -37.82
N PHE A 6 -1.74 -29.90 -37.27
CA PHE A 6 -2.05 -30.02 -35.84
C PHE A 6 -0.79 -29.97 -34.96
N ILE A 7 0.29 -30.63 -35.39
CA ILE A 7 1.59 -30.59 -34.69
C ILE A 7 2.16 -29.16 -34.67
N LEU A 8 2.13 -28.47 -35.81
CA LEU A 8 2.57 -27.07 -35.93
C LEU A 8 1.76 -26.14 -35.02
N PHE A 9 0.45 -26.35 -34.93
CA PHE A 9 -0.41 -25.55 -34.05
C PHE A 9 -0.08 -25.77 -32.56
N VAL A 10 0.15 -27.02 -32.14
CA VAL A 10 0.54 -27.34 -30.76
C VAL A 10 1.89 -26.72 -30.40
N GLU A 11 2.88 -26.77 -31.29
CA GLU A 11 4.19 -26.16 -31.06
C GLU A 11 4.11 -24.63 -30.93
N ILE A 12 3.32 -23.97 -31.79
CA ILE A 12 3.11 -22.53 -31.73
C ILE A 12 2.39 -22.17 -30.43
N PHE A 13 1.35 -22.93 -30.05
CA PHE A 13 0.61 -22.70 -28.81
C PHE A 13 1.50 -22.84 -27.57
N LEU A 14 2.33 -23.90 -27.50
CA LEU A 14 3.26 -24.11 -26.40
C LEU A 14 4.30 -22.99 -26.30
N LYS A 15 4.86 -22.54 -27.43
CA LYS A 15 5.79 -21.40 -27.47
C LYS A 15 5.12 -20.11 -26.99
N VAL A 16 3.90 -19.84 -27.42
CA VAL A 16 3.13 -18.64 -27.00
C VAL A 16 2.84 -18.69 -25.49
N GLN A 17 2.47 -19.85 -24.94
CA GLN A 17 2.27 -20.01 -23.50
C GLN A 17 3.57 -19.79 -22.73
N ALA A 18 4.68 -20.40 -23.15
CA ALA A 18 5.98 -20.24 -22.51
C ALA A 18 6.46 -18.78 -22.49
N VAL A 19 6.25 -18.03 -23.59
CA VAL A 19 6.57 -16.60 -23.66
C VAL A 19 5.70 -15.78 -22.71
N LYS A 20 4.40 -16.10 -22.60
CA LYS A 20 3.50 -15.44 -21.65
C LYS A 20 3.92 -15.69 -20.20
N THR A 21 4.21 -16.93 -19.83
CA THR A 21 4.66 -17.30 -18.48
C THR A 21 5.96 -16.59 -18.12
N LYS A 22 6.96 -16.61 -19.01
CA LYS A 22 8.24 -15.92 -18.79
C LYS A 22 8.08 -14.40 -18.67
N THR A 23 7.17 -13.81 -19.44
CA THR A 23 6.86 -12.37 -19.35
C THR A 23 6.20 -12.02 -18.01
N GLN A 24 5.35 -12.91 -17.49
CA GLN A 24 4.69 -12.73 -16.20
C GLN A 24 5.68 -12.87 -15.04
N GLU A 25 6.57 -13.86 -15.08
CA GLU A 25 7.65 -14.05 -14.10
C GLU A 25 8.60 -12.83 -14.04
N ILE A 26 8.98 -12.27 -15.21
CA ILE A 26 9.83 -11.06 -15.26
C ILE A 26 9.11 -9.85 -14.63
N LYS A 27 7.81 -9.68 -14.88
CA LYS A 27 7.02 -8.60 -14.29
C LYS A 27 6.90 -8.75 -12.77
N GLU A 28 6.71 -9.97 -12.29
CA GLU A 28 6.59 -10.27 -10.87
C GLU A 28 7.91 -10.06 -10.13
N ALA A 29 9.02 -10.49 -10.72
CA ALA A 29 10.36 -10.24 -10.17
C ALA A 29 10.71 -8.74 -10.12
N ALA A 30 10.38 -8.00 -11.18
CA ALA A 30 10.58 -6.55 -11.22
C ALA A 30 9.72 -5.81 -10.18
N TYR A 31 8.47 -6.22 -10.02
CA TYR A 31 7.57 -5.68 -9.01
C TYR A 31 8.09 -5.94 -7.59
N LYS A 32 8.50 -7.17 -7.30
CA LYS A 32 9.07 -7.53 -5.99
C LYS A 32 10.32 -6.72 -5.66
N LYS A 33 11.22 -6.55 -6.63
CA LYS A 33 12.42 -5.73 -6.47
C LYS A 33 12.08 -4.26 -6.18
N ALA A 34 11.11 -3.70 -6.89
CA ALA A 34 10.63 -2.33 -6.65
C ALA A 34 10.03 -2.17 -5.25
N LEU A 35 9.30 -3.17 -4.75
CA LEU A 35 8.80 -3.17 -3.37
C LEU A 35 9.93 -3.24 -2.33
N GLU A 36 10.96 -4.06 -2.57
CA GLU A 36 12.13 -4.15 -1.67
C GLU A 36 12.93 -2.84 -1.60
N GLU A 37 13.02 -2.11 -2.70
CA GLU A 37 13.68 -0.79 -2.75
C GLU A 37 12.85 0.31 -2.07
N LEU A 38 11.51 0.23 -2.14
CA LEU A 38 10.61 1.23 -1.56
C LEU A 38 10.32 1.00 -0.07
N PHE A 39 10.24 -0.27 0.37
CA PHE A 39 9.87 -0.65 1.74
C PHE A 39 11.09 -1.23 2.48
N THR A 40 11.99 -0.32 2.87
CA THR A 40 13.32 -0.66 3.40
C THR A 40 13.35 -1.05 4.88
N ILE A 41 12.24 -0.86 5.61
CA ILE A 41 12.16 -1.12 7.06
C ILE A 41 11.26 -2.35 7.28
N THR A 42 11.69 -3.32 8.09
CA THR A 42 10.90 -4.54 8.38
C THR A 42 10.75 -4.73 9.89
N ILE A 43 9.52 -4.91 10.37
CA ILE A 43 9.22 -5.25 11.78
C ILE A 43 8.23 -6.41 11.80
N GLY A 44 8.66 -7.55 12.32
CA GLY A 44 7.89 -8.79 12.21
C GLY A 44 7.65 -9.14 10.74
N GLU A 45 6.40 -9.35 10.36
CA GLU A 45 5.98 -9.65 8.99
C GLU A 45 5.65 -8.39 8.18
N THR A 46 5.63 -7.22 8.83
CA THR A 46 5.24 -5.96 8.23
C THR A 46 6.45 -5.20 7.67
N ARG A 47 6.29 -4.66 6.47
CA ARG A 47 7.30 -3.81 5.81
C ARG A 47 6.82 -2.37 5.72
N TYR A 48 7.74 -1.43 5.85
CA TYR A 48 7.46 0.00 5.86
C TYR A 48 8.41 0.76 4.95
N ARG A 49 7.87 1.82 4.37
CA ARG A 49 8.66 2.90 3.75
C ARG A 49 9.09 3.90 4.84
N PRO A 50 10.29 4.50 4.74
CA PRO A 50 10.68 5.58 5.63
C PRO A 50 9.66 6.73 5.66
N TRP A 51 9.66 7.50 6.75
CA TRP A 51 8.83 8.69 6.83
C TRP A 51 9.30 9.76 5.84
N GLU A 52 8.36 10.34 5.13
CA GLU A 52 8.59 11.41 4.17
C GLU A 52 7.71 12.61 4.51
N PRO A 53 8.14 13.84 4.18
CA PRO A 53 7.27 15.00 4.31
C PRO A 53 6.05 14.86 3.39
N VAL A 54 4.89 15.30 3.89
CA VAL A 54 3.64 15.30 3.11
C VAL A 54 3.78 16.24 1.91
N GLN A 55 3.35 15.78 0.74
CA GLN A 55 3.30 16.58 -0.49
C GLN A 55 1.89 17.16 -0.69
N GLU A 56 1.75 18.17 -1.54
CA GLU A 56 0.47 18.88 -1.72
C GLU A 56 -0.66 17.92 -2.13
N TRP A 57 -0.38 16.96 -3.02
CA TRP A 57 -1.33 15.93 -3.46
C TRP A 57 -1.66 14.87 -2.38
N ASP A 58 -0.80 14.69 -1.38
CA ASP A 58 -1.09 13.75 -0.29
C ASP A 58 -2.22 14.25 0.61
N SER A 59 -2.39 15.57 0.66
CA SER A 59 -3.42 16.28 1.44
C SER A 59 -4.84 15.99 0.94
N GLU A 60 -5.00 15.71 -0.36
CA GLU A 60 -6.30 15.48 -1.00
C GLU A 60 -6.96 14.17 -0.52
N VAL A 61 -6.16 13.20 -0.07
CA VAL A 61 -6.60 11.84 0.28
C VAL A 61 -7.20 11.76 1.69
N THR A 62 -6.91 12.73 2.57
CA THR A 62 -7.49 12.79 3.92
C THR A 62 -8.53 13.89 3.98
N SER A 63 -9.76 13.59 3.53
CA SER A 63 -10.89 14.47 3.80
C SER A 63 -10.98 14.70 5.32
N PRO A 64 -11.11 15.96 5.78
CA PRO A 64 -11.38 16.29 7.19
C PRO A 64 -12.55 15.49 7.81
N GLU A 65 -13.42 14.94 6.98
CA GLU A 65 -14.56 14.09 7.34
C GLU A 65 -14.11 12.76 7.96
N ILE A 66 -13.07 12.11 7.43
CA ILE A 66 -12.53 10.84 7.98
C ILE A 66 -12.04 11.06 9.41
N LEU A 67 -11.44 12.22 9.68
CA LEU A 67 -10.93 12.57 11.01
C LEU A 67 -12.05 12.89 11.99
N LYS A 68 -13.11 13.55 11.52
CA LYS A 68 -14.24 13.97 12.35
C LYS A 68 -15.00 12.77 12.92
N ASP A 69 -15.26 11.77 12.09
CA ASP A 69 -16.08 10.60 12.46
C ASP A 69 -15.32 9.61 13.36
N HIS A 70 -13.99 9.54 13.23
CA HIS A 70 -13.18 8.53 13.93
C HIS A 70 -12.43 9.03 15.16
N LEU A 71 -12.16 10.34 15.28
CA LEU A 71 -11.54 10.91 16.49
C LEU A 71 -12.56 11.51 17.47
N ASN A 72 -13.87 11.42 17.19
CA ASN A 72 -14.95 11.94 18.05
C ASN A 72 -14.75 13.41 18.47
N HIS A 73 -14.15 14.24 17.62
CA HIS A 73 -14.02 15.65 17.95
C HIS A 73 -15.30 16.40 17.59
N PRO A 74 -15.91 17.11 18.56
CA PRO A 74 -17.19 17.81 18.35
C PRO A 74 -17.08 19.03 17.41
N ARG A 75 -15.91 19.33 16.84
CA ARG A 75 -15.65 20.49 15.99
C ARG A 75 -14.78 20.09 14.80
N GLN A 76 -14.80 20.87 13.72
CA GLN A 76 -13.75 20.84 12.70
C GLN A 76 -12.43 21.19 13.39
N VAL A 77 -11.67 20.17 13.76
CA VAL A 77 -10.33 20.32 14.31
C VAL A 77 -9.39 20.40 13.12
N ASN A 78 -8.70 21.53 12.97
CA ASN A 78 -7.69 21.70 11.92
C ASN A 78 -6.46 20.87 12.31
N TYR A 79 -6.38 19.65 11.79
CA TYR A 79 -5.17 18.85 11.90
C TYR A 79 -4.16 19.28 10.86
N THR A 80 -2.89 19.27 11.22
CA THR A 80 -1.78 19.48 10.29
C THR A 80 -1.14 18.15 9.98
N MET A 81 -1.13 17.74 8.71
CA MET A 81 -0.37 16.57 8.29
C MET A 81 1.12 16.91 8.27
N LYS A 82 1.95 16.06 8.88
CA LYS A 82 3.39 16.28 9.00
C LYS A 82 4.16 15.40 8.05
N ARG A 83 3.96 14.10 8.18
CA ARG A 83 4.71 13.08 7.45
C ARG A 83 3.78 11.97 7.00
N ILE A 84 4.22 11.29 5.96
CA ILE A 84 3.57 10.15 5.36
C ILE A 84 4.55 8.98 5.33
N SER A 85 4.02 7.79 5.54
CA SER A 85 4.70 6.52 5.30
C SER A 85 3.71 5.56 4.63
N TYR A 86 4.24 4.44 4.15
CA TYR A 86 3.47 3.35 3.61
C TYR A 86 3.87 2.06 4.31
N GLU A 87 2.90 1.16 4.44
CA GLU A 87 3.04 -0.15 5.05
C GLU A 87 2.55 -1.22 4.07
N ILE A 88 3.25 -2.35 4.04
CA ILE A 88 2.76 -3.58 3.42
C ILE A 88 2.58 -4.62 4.53
N GLN A 89 1.36 -5.15 4.60
CA GLN A 89 0.99 -6.26 5.47
C GLN A 89 0.02 -7.16 4.71
N ASP A 90 0.30 -8.47 4.66
CA ASP A 90 -0.56 -9.47 4.01
C ASP A 90 -0.95 -9.11 2.56
N ASP A 91 0.02 -8.63 1.77
CA ASP A 91 -0.15 -8.13 0.39
C ASP A 91 -1.02 -6.86 0.23
N ASP A 92 -1.58 -6.34 1.32
CA ASP A 92 -2.29 -5.08 1.34
C ASP A 92 -1.33 -3.91 1.57
N ILE A 93 -1.61 -2.79 0.89
CA ILE A 93 -0.84 -1.55 1.05
C ILE A 93 -1.66 -0.57 1.88
N PHE A 94 -1.05 -0.05 2.94
CA PHE A 94 -1.62 0.97 3.80
C PHE A 94 -0.83 2.27 3.71
N LYS A 95 -1.53 3.39 3.61
CA LYS A 95 -1.01 4.73 3.82
C LYS A 95 -1.06 5.03 5.33
N ILE A 96 0.07 5.49 5.87
CA ILE A 96 0.15 5.94 7.26
C ILE A 96 0.43 7.44 7.27
N LEU A 97 -0.44 8.21 7.93
CA LEU A 97 -0.31 9.66 8.06
C LEU A 97 -0.01 10.04 9.50
N GLU A 98 1.08 10.76 9.71
CA GLU A 98 1.36 11.45 10.98
C GLU A 98 0.69 12.82 10.95
N ILE A 99 -0.32 12.99 11.80
CA ILE A 99 -1.07 14.24 11.93
C ILE A 99 -0.84 14.84 13.32
N GLU A 100 -0.76 16.16 13.37
CA GLU A 100 -0.69 16.94 14.59
C GLU A 100 -2.02 17.66 14.82
N SER A 101 -2.59 17.50 16.01
CA SER A 101 -3.76 18.25 16.45
C SER A 101 -3.40 19.65 16.96
N PRO A 102 -4.38 20.56 17.13
CA PRO A 102 -4.14 21.88 17.70
C PRO A 102 -3.57 21.89 19.13
N ASP A 103 -3.76 20.81 19.90
CA ASP A 103 -3.14 20.62 21.22
C ASP A 103 -1.76 19.94 21.13
N HIS A 104 -1.14 19.93 19.95
CA HIS A 104 0.20 19.37 19.68
C HIS A 104 0.34 17.87 19.95
N LYS A 105 -0.77 17.13 19.93
CA LYS A 105 -0.74 15.67 20.00
C LYS A 105 -0.58 15.07 18.61
N LEU A 106 0.23 14.03 18.53
CA LEU A 106 0.44 13.29 17.30
C LEU A 106 -0.50 12.08 17.25
N TYR A 107 -1.13 11.89 16.10
CA TYR A 107 -1.92 10.71 15.77
C TYR A 107 -1.40 10.10 14.47
N TYR A 108 -1.59 8.79 14.33
CA TYR A 108 -1.07 8.02 13.21
C TYR A 108 -2.23 7.31 12.51
N LEU A 109 -2.77 7.92 11.47
CA LEU A 109 -3.90 7.36 10.74
C LEU A 109 -3.43 6.27 9.80
N ARG A 110 -4.17 5.18 9.72
CA ARG A 110 -3.93 4.07 8.79
C ARG A 110 -5.11 3.92 7.84
N ILE A 111 -4.82 4.01 6.54
CA ILE A 111 -5.80 3.96 5.45
C ILE A 111 -5.34 2.88 4.47
N CYS A 112 -6.21 1.98 4.06
CA CYS A 112 -5.91 1.00 3.01
C CYS A 112 -5.98 1.70 1.66
N VAL A 113 -4.96 1.57 0.80
CA VAL A 113 -4.93 2.21 -0.54
C VAL A 113 -5.01 1.19 -1.69
N LYS A 114 -4.58 -0.04 -1.44
CA LYS A 114 -4.67 -1.12 -2.41
C LYS A 114 -4.91 -2.44 -1.70
N ALA A 115 -6.10 -2.98 -1.91
CA ALA A 115 -6.53 -4.27 -1.41
C ALA A 115 -6.10 -5.41 -2.36
N GLY A 116 -5.49 -6.45 -1.82
CA GLY A 116 -5.26 -7.71 -2.52
C GLY A 116 -6.57 -8.46 -2.79
N SER A 117 -6.52 -9.49 -3.65
CA SER A 117 -7.70 -10.30 -4.04
C SER A 117 -8.36 -11.07 -2.89
N GLY A 118 -7.70 -11.16 -1.72
CA GLY A 118 -8.22 -11.74 -0.48
C GLY A 118 -8.45 -10.72 0.65
N SER A 119 -8.27 -9.41 0.39
CA SER A 119 -8.42 -8.41 1.44
C SER A 119 -9.87 -8.33 1.92
N LYS A 120 -10.03 -8.13 3.23
CA LYS A 120 -11.34 -7.80 3.82
C LYS A 120 -11.65 -6.29 3.76
N TYR A 121 -10.71 -5.48 3.29
CA TYR A 121 -10.81 -4.03 3.21
C TYR A 121 -11.05 -3.58 1.77
N LYS A 122 -11.74 -2.44 1.62
CA LYS A 122 -11.90 -1.78 0.32
C LYS A 122 -10.74 -0.80 0.09
N ASP A 123 -10.51 -0.46 -1.17
CA ASP A 123 -9.57 0.60 -1.54
C ASP A 123 -10.00 1.94 -0.92
N ASP A 124 -9.02 2.73 -0.50
CA ASP A 124 -9.14 4.02 0.19
C ASP A 124 -9.98 4.00 1.47
N GLN A 125 -10.07 2.84 2.13
CA GLN A 125 -10.82 2.68 3.38
C GLN A 125 -10.00 3.06 4.61
N PHE A 126 -10.57 3.90 5.48
CA PHE A 126 -10.03 4.14 6.82
C PHE A 126 -10.06 2.86 7.67
N ILE A 127 -8.91 2.50 8.22
CA ILE A 127 -8.76 1.27 9.03
C ILE A 127 -8.74 1.59 10.52
N GLY A 128 -8.08 2.68 10.91
CA GLY A 128 -7.96 3.04 12.31
C GLY A 128 -6.82 4.00 12.59
N ILE A 129 -6.56 4.18 13.89
CA ILE A 129 -5.50 5.03 14.41
C ILE A 129 -4.51 4.16 15.15
N LEU A 130 -3.25 4.22 14.75
CA LEU A 130 -2.17 3.58 15.48
C LEU A 130 -1.90 4.41 16.74
N MET A 131 -2.01 3.77 17.90
CA MET A 131 -1.77 4.42 19.20
C MET A 131 -0.29 4.73 19.44
N LYS A 132 0.59 4.09 18.67
CA LYS A 132 2.03 4.28 18.73
C LYS A 132 2.55 4.55 17.33
N LYS A 133 3.62 5.34 17.28
CA LYS A 133 4.37 5.61 16.07
C LYS A 133 4.96 4.31 15.51
N PRO A 134 4.69 3.97 14.25
CA PRO A 134 5.28 2.78 13.65
C PRO A 134 6.78 3.00 13.39
N PHE A 135 7.56 1.93 13.64
CA PHE A 135 8.98 1.68 13.31
C PHE A 135 10.06 2.71 13.69
N GLU A 136 9.74 3.95 14.03
CA GLU A 136 10.70 4.96 14.48
C GLU A 136 11.05 4.85 15.99
N ASN A 137 10.46 3.89 16.71
CA ASN A 137 10.85 3.52 18.08
C ASN A 137 11.08 2.01 18.17
N PRO A 138 12.34 1.54 18.17
CA PRO A 138 12.67 0.14 18.44
C PRO A 138 12.64 -0.22 19.94
N ASN A 139 12.03 0.61 20.80
CA ASN A 139 11.97 0.43 22.26
C ASN A 139 10.55 0.17 22.76
#